data_AF-A0A2G2Z3P4-F1
#
_entry.id   AF-A0A2G2Z3P4-F1
#
_cell.length_a   1.000
_cell.length_b   1.000
_cell.length_c   1.000
_cell.angle_alpha   90.00
_cell.angle_beta   90.00
_cell.angle_gamma   90.00
#
_symmetry.space_group_name_H-M   'P 1'
#
loop_
_entity.id
_entity.type
_entity.pdbx_description
1 polymer ?
#
loop_
_entity_poly.entity_id
_entity_poly.type
_entity_poly.pdbx_seq_one_letter_code
_entity_poly.pdbx_strand_id
1 'polypeptide(L)'
;MKEKMQLVAIDHLITAVPLTCHMFIVRMTVHRFSSEILIKKWLDSALRSKSKVLHLSLKSTYGLHFNLLDIVFLSDALLSLKIHDCKITNCSFTLPNLRGIFVWDVHIEDDDLVDLIAGCPRIERLCFDDLVDLKL
;
A
#
# COMPACT_ATOMS: atom_id res chain seq x y z
N MET A 1 19.32 11.97 -17.69
CA MET A 1 17.88 11.76 -17.98
C MET A 1 17.13 11.98 -16.67
N LYS A 2 16.30 13.02 -16.57
CA LYS A 2 15.67 13.45 -15.32
C LYS A 2 14.40 12.63 -15.08
N GLU A 3 14.34 11.88 -13.97
CA GLU A 3 13.09 11.27 -13.50
C GLU A 3 12.08 12.37 -13.19
N LYS A 4 10.89 12.29 -13.78
CA LYS A 4 9.83 13.29 -13.62
C LYS A 4 8.86 12.77 -12.56
N MET A 5 9.05 13.20 -11.32
CA MET A 5 8.17 12.88 -10.20
C MET A 5 7.01 13.90 -10.19
N GLN A 6 5.78 13.44 -10.37
CA GLN A 6 4.59 14.28 -10.25
C GLN A 6 3.83 13.91 -8.97
N LEU A 7 3.70 14.88 -8.07
CA LEU A 7 2.80 14.79 -6.93
C LEU A 7 1.40 15.13 -7.46
N VAL A 8 0.53 14.13 -7.62
CA VAL A 8 -0.86 14.34 -8.05
C VAL A 8 -1.77 14.15 -6.84
N ALA A 9 -2.34 15.25 -6.34
CA ALA A 9 -3.44 15.19 -5.38
C ALA A 9 -4.71 14.74 -6.11
N ILE A 10 -5.36 13.68 -5.65
CA ILE A 10 -6.69 13.29 -6.12
C ILE A 10 -7.62 13.16 -4.91
N ASP A 11 -8.69 13.96 -4.95
CA ASP A 11 -9.77 14.10 -3.98
C ASP A 11 -10.88 13.05 -4.12
N HIS A 12 -10.61 11.86 -4.64
CA HIS A 12 -11.63 10.82 -4.78
C HIS A 12 -11.30 9.62 -3.88
N LEU A 13 -12.20 9.40 -2.91
CA LEU A 13 -12.21 8.41 -1.83
C LEU A 13 -11.50 8.81 -0.52
N ILE A 14 -11.72 10.04 -0.03
CA ILE A 14 -11.55 10.35 1.39
C ILE A 14 -12.80 9.87 2.16
N THR A 15 -12.93 8.57 2.39
CA THR A 15 -13.86 8.07 3.40
C THR A 15 -13.24 8.34 4.78
N ALA A 16 -13.66 9.46 5.38
CA ALA A 16 -13.52 9.84 6.79
C ALA A 16 -12.30 9.22 7.52
N VAL A 17 -11.11 9.75 7.21
CA VAL A 17 -9.99 9.71 8.14
C VAL A 17 -10.16 10.92 9.07
N PRO A 18 -10.06 10.78 10.40
CA PRO A 18 -10.09 11.93 11.30
C PRO A 18 -9.08 12.98 10.83
N LEU A 19 -9.54 14.24 10.68
CA LEU A 19 -8.78 15.40 10.19
C LEU A 19 -7.47 15.71 10.96
N THR A 20 -7.16 14.95 12.00
CA THR A 20 -5.97 15.08 12.87
C THR A 20 -4.92 13.99 12.66
N CYS A 21 -5.13 13.02 11.76
CA CYS A 21 -4.14 11.98 11.48
C CYS A 21 -3.14 12.42 10.43
N HIS A 22 -1.85 12.36 10.77
CA HIS A 22 -0.76 12.51 9.81
C HIS A 22 -0.90 11.42 8.74
N MET A 23 -1.12 11.86 7.50
CA MET A 23 -1.27 11.01 6.33
C MET A 23 -0.03 11.15 5.45
N PHE A 24 0.48 10.02 4.99
CA PHE A 24 1.57 9.96 4.04
C PHE A 24 1.08 9.30 2.75
N ILE A 25 1.24 9.99 1.62
CA ILE A 25 0.80 9.51 0.32
C ILE A 25 2.02 9.39 -0.59
N VAL A 26 2.24 8.19 -1.12
CA VAL A 26 3.23 7.90 -2.16
C VAL A 26 2.49 7.44 -3.40
N ARG A 27 2.64 8.20 -4.48
CA ARG A 27 2.19 7.80 -5.81
C ARG A 27 3.35 7.90 -6.77
N MET A 28 3.71 6.79 -7.40
CA MET A 28 4.84 6.72 -8.30
C MET A 28 4.50 5.84 -9.50
N THR A 29 5.03 6.23 -10.65
CA THR A 29 5.09 5.37 -11.84
C THR A 29 6.54 4.96 -12.04
N VAL A 30 6.80 3.66 -11.91
CA VAL A 30 8.12 3.06 -11.96
C VAL A 30 8.40 2.60 -13.38
N HIS A 31 9.31 3.33 -14.04
CA HIS A 31 9.66 3.07 -15.44
C HIS A 31 10.83 2.10 -15.61
N ARG A 32 11.51 1.66 -14.54
CA ARG A 32 12.63 0.70 -14.55
C ARG A 32 12.76 -0.03 -13.20
N PHE A 33 13.18 -1.30 -13.21
CA PHE A 33 13.45 -2.10 -12.01
C PHE A 33 14.53 -1.50 -11.08
N SER A 34 15.40 -0.63 -11.59
CA SER A 34 16.45 0.03 -10.80
C SER A 34 15.94 0.98 -9.69
N SER A 35 14.62 1.22 -9.62
CA SER A 35 14.01 2.10 -8.64
C SER A 35 13.64 1.42 -7.32
N GLU A 36 13.78 0.09 -7.19
CA GLU A 36 13.43 -0.66 -5.96
C GLU A 36 14.17 -0.14 -4.71
N ILE A 37 15.49 0.11 -4.83
CA ILE A 37 16.30 0.66 -3.73
C ILE A 37 15.77 2.02 -3.28
N LEU A 38 15.37 2.85 -4.24
CA LEU A 38 14.81 4.16 -3.95
C LEU A 38 13.46 4.02 -3.25
N ILE A 39 12.55 3.23 -3.81
CA ILE A 39 11.21 2.96 -3.26
C ILE A 39 11.32 2.43 -1.84
N LYS A 40 12.21 1.48 -1.57
CA LYS A 40 12.48 0.97 -0.22
C LYS A 40 12.88 2.10 0.73
N LYS A 41 13.80 2.98 0.34
CA LYS A 41 14.20 4.13 1.17
C LYS A 41 13.02 5.07 1.46
N TRP A 42 12.14 5.29 0.49
CA TRP A 42 10.94 6.12 0.68
C TRP A 42 9.93 5.46 1.61
N LEU A 43 9.66 4.18 1.43
CA LEU A 43 8.77 3.40 2.30
C LEU A 43 9.31 3.37 3.73
N ASP A 44 10.61 3.12 3.90
CA ASP A 44 11.26 3.18 5.21
C ASP A 44 11.11 4.57 5.85
N SER A 45 11.25 5.65 5.06
CA SER A 45 11.06 7.03 5.55
C SER A 45 9.60 7.32 5.88
N ALA A 46 8.65 6.82 5.10
CA ALA A 46 7.21 6.95 5.31
C ALA A 46 6.78 6.26 6.60
N LEU A 47 7.26 5.04 6.82
CA LEU A 47 6.93 4.23 8.00
C LEU A 47 7.61 4.74 9.26
N ARG A 48 8.79 5.36 9.15
CA ARG A 48 9.43 6.08 10.27
C ARG A 48 8.76 7.41 10.58
N SER A 49 8.04 8.00 9.62
CA SER A 49 7.20 9.16 9.93
C SER A 49 6.08 8.68 10.87
N LYS A 50 5.64 9.51 11.83
CA LYS A 50 4.54 9.18 12.76
C LYS A 50 3.17 9.15 12.05
N SER A 51 3.15 8.81 10.77
CA SER A 51 1.96 8.76 9.93
C SER A 51 1.12 7.57 10.34
N LYS A 52 -0.16 7.86 10.53
CA LYS A 52 -1.18 6.85 10.88
C LYS A 52 -1.90 6.33 9.66
N VAL A 53 -1.77 7.02 8.53
CA VAL A 53 -2.36 6.62 7.26
C VAL A 53 -1.30 6.58 6.19
N LEU A 54 -1.23 5.47 5.48
CA LEU A 54 -0.33 5.28 4.35
C LEU A 54 -1.15 4.96 3.10
N HIS A 55 -0.93 5.72 2.04
CA HIS A 55 -1.48 5.46 0.72
C HIS A 55 -0.34 5.22 -0.26
N LEU A 56 -0.32 4.04 -0.88
CA LEU A 56 0.67 3.62 -1.86
C LEU A 56 -0.01 3.34 -3.21
N SER A 57 0.49 3.99 -4.25
CA SER A 57 0.18 3.65 -5.64
C SER A 57 1.48 3.52 -6.43
N LEU A 58 1.87 2.30 -6.80
CA LEU A 58 3.16 2.01 -7.44
C LEU A 58 2.97 1.30 -8.77
N LYS A 59 2.57 2.06 -9.78
CA LYS A 59 2.33 1.54 -11.14
C LYS A 59 3.65 1.25 -11.86
N SER A 60 3.76 0.13 -12.57
CA SER A 60 4.87 -0.08 -13.53
C SER A 60 4.41 0.00 -14.97
N THR A 61 5.25 0.58 -15.84
CA THR A 61 4.90 0.79 -17.26
C THR A 61 5.18 -0.41 -18.16
N TYR A 62 5.70 -1.51 -17.62
CA TYR A 62 5.97 -2.73 -18.39
C TYR A 62 4.82 -3.74 -18.32
N GLY A 63 3.63 -3.31 -17.91
CA GLY A 63 2.47 -4.20 -17.74
C GLY A 63 2.57 -5.13 -16.53
N LEU A 64 3.62 -5.01 -15.72
CA LEU A 64 3.78 -5.74 -14.48
C LEU A 64 3.47 -4.82 -13.31
N HIS A 65 2.73 -5.32 -12.33
CA HIS A 65 2.50 -4.63 -11.06
C HIS A 65 3.78 -4.61 -10.22
N PHE A 66 4.02 -3.54 -9.46
CA PHE A 66 5.20 -3.46 -8.60
C PHE A 66 5.02 -4.36 -7.38
N ASN A 67 5.96 -5.28 -7.14
CA ASN A 67 5.94 -6.13 -5.95
C ASN A 67 6.16 -5.28 -4.69
N LEU A 68 5.15 -5.19 -3.85
CA LEU A 68 5.21 -4.47 -2.60
C LEU A 68 6.16 -5.19 -1.64
N LEU A 69 6.88 -4.40 -0.84
CA LEU A 69 7.84 -4.92 0.12
C LEU A 69 7.17 -5.20 1.47
N ASP A 70 7.57 -6.28 2.12
CA ASP A 70 7.08 -6.71 3.44
C ASP A 70 7.05 -5.58 4.47
N ILE A 71 8.03 -4.68 4.42
CA ILE A 71 8.17 -3.58 5.38
C ILE A 71 6.90 -2.72 5.50
N VAL A 72 6.09 -2.63 4.43
CA VAL A 72 4.80 -1.92 4.45
C VAL A 72 3.81 -2.57 5.42
N PHE A 73 3.89 -3.89 5.56
CA PHE A 73 2.98 -4.73 6.34
C PHE A 73 3.49 -5.06 7.74
N LEU A 74 4.56 -4.42 8.20
CA LEU A 74 5.20 -4.69 9.50
C LEU A 74 5.12 -3.48 10.44
N SER A 75 4.08 -2.66 10.33
CA SER A 75 3.94 -1.41 11.10
C SER A 75 2.94 -1.51 12.24
N ASP A 76 3.36 -1.12 13.44
CA ASP A 76 2.48 -0.96 14.60
C ASP A 76 1.80 0.42 14.66
N ALA A 77 2.25 1.40 13.86
CA ALA A 77 1.76 2.77 13.91
C ALA A 77 0.58 3.03 12.97
N LEU A 78 0.44 2.22 11.91
CA LEU A 78 -0.59 2.42 10.90
C LEU A 78 -1.99 2.07 11.43
N LEU A 79 -2.93 2.99 11.18
CA LEU A 79 -4.36 2.82 11.41
C LEU A 79 -5.14 2.62 10.11
N SER A 80 -4.63 3.12 8.99
CA SER A 80 -5.23 2.89 7.67
C SER A 80 -4.17 2.72 6.58
N LEU A 81 -4.38 1.72 5.73
CA LEU A 81 -3.51 1.39 4.61
C LEU A 81 -4.35 1.37 3.33
N LYS A 82 -3.89 2.10 2.31
CA LYS A 82 -4.47 2.12 0.97
C LYS A 82 -3.41 1.69 -0.04
N ILE A 83 -3.73 0.72 -0.88
CA ILE A 83 -2.81 0.13 -1.86
C ILE A 83 -3.47 0.12 -3.23
N HIS A 84 -2.74 0.56 -4.25
CA HIS A 84 -3.21 0.64 -5.64
C HIS A 84 -2.11 0.34 -6.66
N ASP A 85 -2.44 -0.25 -7.81
CA ASP A 85 -1.50 -0.65 -8.88
C ASP A 85 -0.31 -1.53 -8.39
N CYS A 86 -0.48 -2.35 -7.35
CA CYS A 86 0.62 -3.13 -6.74
C CYS A 86 0.43 -4.64 -6.87
N LYS A 87 1.49 -5.41 -6.64
CA LYS A 87 1.44 -6.84 -6.41
C LYS A 87 1.88 -7.16 -4.98
N ILE A 88 1.14 -8.00 -4.28
CA ILE A 88 1.44 -8.50 -2.94
C ILE A 88 1.67 -10.00 -3.10
N THR A 89 2.85 -10.47 -2.72
CA THR A 89 3.20 -11.89 -2.80
C THR A 89 4.28 -12.22 -1.79
N ASN A 90 4.12 -13.33 -1.06
CA ASN A 90 5.10 -13.80 -0.08
C ASN A 90 5.41 -12.75 1.01
N CYS A 91 4.42 -11.97 1.43
CA CYS A 91 4.61 -10.94 2.44
C CYS A 91 4.29 -11.46 3.85
N SER A 92 5.03 -10.97 4.85
CA SER A 92 4.66 -11.16 6.25
C SER A 92 3.76 -10.02 6.71
N PHE A 93 2.65 -10.35 7.38
CA PHE A 93 1.66 -9.36 7.82
C PHE A 93 1.59 -9.25 9.34
N THR A 94 1.92 -8.07 9.86
CA THR A 94 1.82 -7.73 11.29
C THR A 94 1.47 -6.24 11.43
N LEU A 95 0.18 -5.96 11.49
CA LEU A 95 -0.40 -4.62 11.47
C LEU A 95 -1.38 -4.49 12.66
N PRO A 96 -0.90 -4.56 13.91
CA PRO A 96 -1.73 -4.81 15.09
C PRO A 96 -2.74 -3.71 15.41
N ASN A 97 -2.49 -2.48 14.94
CA ASN A 97 -3.34 -1.31 15.17
C ASN A 97 -4.16 -0.90 13.94
N LEU A 98 -4.05 -1.63 12.84
CA LEU A 98 -4.70 -1.27 11.59
C LEU A 98 -6.20 -1.50 11.69
N ARG A 99 -6.97 -0.46 11.34
CA ARG A 99 -8.45 -0.45 11.40
C ARG A 99 -9.08 -0.42 10.02
N GLY A 100 -8.35 0.00 8.99
CA GLY A 100 -8.87 0.09 7.62
C GLY A 100 -7.86 -0.33 6.57
N ILE A 101 -8.25 -1.28 5.72
CA ILE A 101 -7.52 -1.68 4.52
C ILE A 101 -8.39 -1.37 3.31
N PHE A 102 -7.78 -0.71 2.33
CA PHE A 102 -8.40 -0.49 1.03
C PHE A 102 -7.43 -0.87 -0.08
N VAL A 103 -7.86 -1.74 -0.96
CA VAL A 103 -7.02 -2.35 -2.00
C VAL A 103 -7.79 -2.29 -3.31
N TRP A 104 -7.14 -1.75 -4.34
CA TRP A 104 -7.73 -1.48 -5.65
C TRP A 104 -6.72 -1.78 -6.77
N ASP A 105 -7.09 -2.53 -7.81
CA ASP A 105 -6.17 -2.89 -8.91
C ASP A 105 -4.87 -3.50 -8.37
N VAL A 106 -5.01 -4.53 -7.53
CA VAL A 106 -3.90 -5.23 -6.87
C VAL A 106 -3.94 -6.71 -7.19
N HIS A 107 -2.76 -7.24 -7.51
CA HIS A 107 -2.51 -8.66 -7.60
C HIS A 107 -2.18 -9.20 -6.21
N ILE A 108 -3.02 -10.07 -5.68
CA ILE A 108 -2.82 -10.77 -4.41
C ILE A 108 -3.43 -12.16 -4.52
N GLU A 109 -2.71 -13.18 -4.05
CA GLU A 109 -3.21 -14.57 -4.03
C GLU A 109 -4.10 -14.80 -2.80
N ASP A 110 -4.98 -15.81 -2.86
CA ASP A 110 -5.97 -16.06 -1.80
C ASP A 110 -5.31 -16.31 -0.44
N ASP A 111 -4.21 -17.07 -0.40
CA ASP A 111 -3.47 -17.36 0.83
C ASP A 111 -2.84 -16.08 1.42
N ASP A 112 -2.21 -15.25 0.59
CA ASP A 112 -1.65 -13.96 1.00
C ASP A 112 -2.74 -13.00 1.53
N LEU A 113 -3.95 -13.05 0.95
CA LEU A 113 -5.08 -12.26 1.40
C LEU A 113 -5.59 -12.70 2.77
N VAL A 114 -5.70 -14.02 3.00
CA VAL A 114 -6.09 -14.59 4.29
C VAL A 114 -5.06 -14.21 5.36
N ASP A 115 -3.78 -14.33 5.05
CA ASP A 115 -2.68 -13.97 5.96
C ASP A 115 -2.66 -12.45 6.25
N LEU A 116 -2.95 -11.61 5.27
CA LEU A 116 -3.10 -10.16 5.46
C LEU A 116 -4.20 -9.84 6.47
N ILE A 117 -5.37 -10.47 6.35
CA ILE A 117 -6.48 -10.25 7.28
C ILE A 117 -6.13 -10.77 8.67
N ALA A 118 -5.51 -11.95 8.76
CA ALA A 118 -5.07 -12.54 10.03
C ALA A 118 -4.03 -11.66 10.76
N GLY A 119 -3.15 -10.99 10.01
CA GLY A 119 -2.15 -10.05 10.54
C GLY A 119 -2.74 -8.72 11.07
N CYS A 120 -4.05 -8.49 10.93
CA CYS A 120 -4.74 -7.23 11.27
C CYS A 120 -5.89 -7.45 12.28
N PRO A 121 -5.61 -7.77 13.55
CA PRO A 121 -6.62 -8.19 14.53
C PRO A 121 -7.64 -7.10 14.93
N ARG A 122 -7.40 -5.84 14.58
CA ARG A 122 -8.28 -4.69 14.89
C ARG A 122 -9.01 -4.14 13.66
N ILE A 123 -9.05 -4.91 12.59
CA ILE A 123 -9.65 -4.47 11.34
C ILE A 123 -11.15 -4.21 11.50
N GLU A 124 -11.61 -3.06 11.02
CA GLU A 124 -13.02 -2.65 11.07
C GLU A 124 -13.58 -2.40 9.66
N ARG A 125 -12.71 -2.00 8.73
CA ARG A 125 -13.06 -1.67 7.35
C ARG A 125 -12.15 -2.41 6.40
N LEU A 126 -12.76 -3.23 5.55
CA LEU A 126 -12.12 -3.95 4.46
C LEU A 126 -12.82 -3.54 3.17
N CYS A 127 -12.05 -3.07 2.19
CA CYS A 127 -12.54 -2.75 0.87
C CYS A 127 -11.55 -3.33 -0.15
N PHE A 128 -12.05 -4.28 -0.92
CA PHE A 128 -11.35 -4.94 -2.00
C PHE A 128 -12.14 -4.70 -3.27
N ASP A 129 -11.47 -4.21 -4.31
CA ASP A 129 -12.10 -3.84 -5.56
C ASP A 129 -11.07 -4.04 -6.67
N ASP A 130 -11.52 -4.53 -7.83
CA ASP A 130 -10.66 -4.93 -8.95
C ASP A 130 -9.42 -5.79 -8.54
N LEU A 131 -9.64 -6.88 -7.79
CA LEU A 131 -8.58 -7.84 -7.50
C LEU A 131 -8.37 -8.79 -8.68
N VAL A 132 -7.13 -8.90 -9.15
CA VAL A 132 -6.83 -9.46 -10.48
C VAL A 132 -6.62 -11.00 -10.45
N ASP A 133 -6.28 -11.58 -9.28
CA ASP A 133 -5.84 -12.99 -9.18
C ASP A 133 -6.70 -13.88 -8.24
N LEU A 134 -7.83 -13.38 -7.71
CA LEU A 134 -8.69 -14.19 -6.83
C LEU A 134 -9.40 -15.31 -7.59
N LYS A 135 -9.26 -16.55 -7.10
CA LYS A 135 -10.05 -17.69 -7.57
C LYS A 135 -11.18 -17.95 -6.58
N LEU A 136 -12.35 -17.38 -6.86
CA LEU A 136 -13.59 -17.69 -6.13
C LEU A 136 -14.02 -19.15 -6.31
#